data_AF-A0A4Q3C9M4-F1
#
_entry.id   AF-A0A4Q3C9M4-F1
#
_cell.length_a   1.000
_cell.length_b   1.000
_cell.length_c   1.000
_cell.angle_alpha   90.00
_cell.angle_beta   90.00
_cell.angle_gamma   90.00
#
_symmetry.space_group_name_H-M   'P 1'
#
loop_
_entity.id
_entity.type
_entity.pdbx_description
1 polymer ?
#
loop_
_entity_poly.entity_id
_entity_poly.type
_entity_poly.pdbx_seq_one_letter_code
_entity_poly.pdbx_strand_id
1 'polypeptide(L)' 'MTVARILIIAGSDSGGGAGIQADIKTVTLLGGHAMTAITAITAQNTL' A
#
# COMPACT_ATOMS: atom_id res chain seq x y z
N MET A 1 -0.68 -24.58 1.44
CA MET A 1 -1.35 -23.65 0.49
C MET A 1 -0.37 -22.55 0.13
N THR A 2 -0.33 -22.13 -1.13
CA THR A 2 0.51 -21.00 -1.56
C THR A 2 -0.19 -19.68 -1.22
N VAL A 3 0.55 -18.73 -0.64
CA VAL A 3 0.05 -17.39 -0.36
C VAL A 3 -0.02 -16.59 -1.67
N ALA A 4 -1.18 -15.98 -1.96
CA ALA A 4 -1.34 -15.16 -3.16
C ALA A 4 -0.45 -13.91 -3.06
N ARG A 5 0.31 -13.63 -4.12
CA ARG A 5 1.14 -12.42 -4.25
C ARG A 5 0.36 -11.38 -5.03
N ILE A 6 0.16 -10.20 -4.45
CA ILE A 6 -0.67 -9.14 -5.02
C ILE A 6 0.21 -7.91 -5.25
N LEU A 7 0.36 -7.51 -6.52
CA LEU A 7 1.05 -6.29 -6.89
C LEU A 7 0.09 -5.10 -6.82
N ILE A 8 0.42 -4.12 -6.00
CA ILE A 8 -0.28 -2.84 -5.87
C ILE A 8 0.48 -1.79 -6.68
N ILE A 9 -0.20 -1.13 -7.61
CA ILE A 9 0.34 -0.02 -8.41
C ILE A 9 -0.44 1.25 -8.05
N ALA A 10 0.12 2.05 -7.14
CA ALA A 10 -0.56 3.24 -6.61
C ALA A 10 0.45 4.26 -6.06
N GLY A 11 -0.06 5.42 -5.62
CA GLY A 11 0.72 6.42 -4.90
C GLY A 11 0.93 6.04 -3.43
N SER A 12 2.04 6.50 -2.86
CA SER A 12 2.31 6.42 -1.41
C SER A 12 1.70 7.63 -0.72
N ASP A 13 0.85 7.39 0.27
CA ASP A 13 0.28 8.44 1.13
C ASP A 13 1.12 8.59 2.41
N SER A 14 1.76 9.75 2.60
CA SER A 14 2.54 10.04 3.82
C SER A 14 1.70 10.05 5.10
N GLY A 15 0.38 10.27 5.00
CA GLY A 15 -0.54 10.17 6.14
C GLY A 15 -0.89 8.72 6.52
N GLY A 16 -0.60 7.75 5.65
CA GLY A 16 -0.82 6.32 5.86
C GLY A 16 -2.28 5.87 5.92
N GLY A 17 -3.22 6.76 5.57
CA GLY A 17 -4.67 6.52 5.58
C GLY A 17 -5.21 6.05 4.24
N ALA A 18 -4.50 6.31 3.15
CA ALA A 18 -4.87 5.92 1.79
C ALA A 18 -3.68 5.30 1.03
N GLY A 19 -3.83 5.14 -0.29
CA GLY A 19 -2.78 4.68 -1.20
C GLY A 19 -2.18 3.32 -0.81
N ILE A 20 -0.91 3.13 -1.15
CA ILE A 20 -0.17 1.89 -0.91
C ILE A 20 -0.25 1.41 0.55
N GLN A 21 -0.27 2.32 1.52
CA GLN A 21 -0.34 1.99 2.94
C GLN A 21 -1.68 1.34 3.30
N ALA A 22 -2.80 1.85 2.76
CA ALA A 22 -4.12 1.25 2.95
C ALA A 22 -4.24 -0.08 2.19
N ASP A 23 -3.67 -0.16 0.99
CA ASP A 23 -3.70 -1.36 0.16
C ASP A 23 -2.91 -2.52 0.80
N ILE A 24 -1.69 -2.25 1.32
CA ILE A 24 -0.89 -3.25 2.04
C ILE A 24 -1.68 -3.79 3.24
N LYS A 25 -2.27 -2.92 4.07
CA LYS A 25 -3.07 -3.33 5.24
C LYS A 25 -4.21 -4.25 4.81
N THR A 26 -4.91 -3.88 3.74
CA THR A 26 -6.02 -4.67 3.19
C THR A 26 -5.54 -6.05 2.73
N VAL A 27 -4.48 -6.10 1.91
CA VAL A 27 -3.93 -7.37 1.40
C VAL A 27 -3.44 -8.26 2.55
N THR A 28 -2.73 -7.71 3.52
CA THR A 28 -2.25 -8.45 4.68
C THR A 28 -3.40 -9.01 5.52
N LEU A 29 -4.45 -8.22 5.79
CA LEU A 29 -5.63 -8.67 6.52
C LEU A 29 -6.39 -9.79 5.79
N LEU A 30 -6.36 -9.78 4.46
CA LEU A 30 -6.96 -10.83 3.62
C LEU A 30 -6.04 -12.06 3.42
N GLY A 31 -4.88 -12.11 4.09
CA GLY A 31 -3.97 -13.25 4.04
C GLY A 31 -3.09 -13.32 2.80
N GLY A 32 -2.96 -12.22 2.04
CA GLY A 32 -2.09 -12.12 0.88
C GLY A 32 -0.70 -11.57 1.21
N HIS A 33 0.25 -11.80 0.31
CA HIS A 33 1.56 -11.16 0.31
C HIS A 33 1.53 -9.91 -0.57
N ALA A 34 1.54 -8.74 0.06
CA ALA A 34 1.53 -7.45 -0.64
C ALA A 34 2.90 -7.15 -1.27
N MET A 35 2.89 -6.74 -2.54
CA MET A 35 4.04 -6.21 -3.28
C MET A 35 3.65 -4.82 -3.80
N THR A 36 4.62 -3.93 -3.98
CA THR A 36 4.35 -2.54 -4.37
C THR A 36 5.14 -2.12 -5.61
N ALA A 37 4.49 -1.34 -6.48
CA ALA A 37 5.11 -0.51 -7.50
C ALA A 37 4.62 0.93 -7.28
N ILE A 38 5.45 1.72 -6.60
CA ILE A 38 5.11 3.10 -6.22
C ILE A 38 5.15 4.00 -7.45
N THR A 39 4.07 4.73 -7.72
CA THR A 39 3.95 5.64 -8.88
C THR A 39 4.16 7.11 -8.53
N ALA A 40 3.89 7.49 -7.29
CA ALA A 40 4.05 8.84 -6.76
C ALA A 40 4.21 8.77 -5.23
N ILE A 41 4.71 9.85 -4.62
CA ILE A 41 4.81 10.00 -3.17
C ILE A 41 4.15 11.33 -2.80
N THR A 42 3.20 11.31 -1.87
CA THR A 42 2.72 12.54 -1.23
C THR A 42 3.62 12.87 -0.04
N ALA A 43 3.78 14.15 0.23
CA ALA A 43 4.41 14.66 1.45
C ALA A 43 3.51 15.76 2.00
N GLN A 44 3.08 15.62 3.24
CA GLN A 44 2.25 16.60 3.94
C GLN A 44 3.08 17.35 4.97
N ASN A 45 2.97 18.68 4.98
CA ASN A 45 3.54 19.55 5.99
C ASN A 45 2.39 20.18 6.80
N THR A 46 2.53 20.21 8.12
CA THR A 46 1.50 20.70 9.06
C THR A 46 1.75 22.12 9.57
N LEU A 47 2.82 22.78 9.10
CA LEU A 47 3.16 24.18 9.40
C LEU A 47 2.50 25.15 8.42
#